data_AF-A0A2M9Y092-F1
#
_entry.id   AF-A0A2M9Y092-F1
#
_cell.length_a   1.000
_cell.length_b   1.000
_cell.length_c   1.000
_cell.angle_alpha   90.00
_cell.angle_beta   90.00
_cell.angle_gamma   90.00
#
_symmetry.space_group_name_H-M   'P 1'
#
loop_
_entity.id
_entity.type
_entity.pdbx_description
1 polymer ?
#
loop_
_entity_poly.entity_id
_entity_poly.type
_entity_poly.pdbx_seq_one_letter_code
_entity_poly.pdbx_strand_id
1 'polypeptide(L)'
;MMEKFRVGVFLFFLLILAVLTFSLSKSWRLYDDGYEVTVETPESKEKDNTPEPSDSLDLEDGNGKIYWKQYFIYPHGLVTESGGFGPDGILSHARNLYSINLKDGKIQKLFPHDVYIWDFFVGDFVKKTVSNTIDDPREDVLSLDKKIIIFAVTEDSNLDGVLNYKDHKLVYLFDPETSGLQTVLPLGFHFRKLIYNSARNHLTLILGKNPDKQINKRRKLPEPETKLHIFDYDAASAKGVLSGSLESMVAPAEKP
;
A
#
# COMPACT_ATOMS: atom_id res chain seq x y z
N MET A 1 17.11 -28.02 -52.66
CA MET A 1 15.76 -28.05 -52.02
C MET A 1 15.87 -28.00 -50.48
N MET A 2 16.81 -28.72 -49.86
CA MET A 2 17.06 -28.66 -48.39
C MET A 2 17.50 -27.28 -47.84
N GLU A 3 18.32 -26.49 -48.56
CA GLU A 3 18.78 -25.18 -48.04
C GLU A 3 17.65 -24.15 -47.91
N LYS A 4 16.74 -24.07 -48.88
CA LYS A 4 15.60 -23.15 -48.82
C LYS A 4 14.66 -23.48 -47.65
N PHE A 5 14.53 -24.77 -47.32
CA PHE A 5 13.77 -25.23 -46.15
C PHE A 5 14.48 -24.87 -44.83
N ARG A 6 15.82 -25.04 -44.77
CA ARG A 6 16.62 -24.64 -43.60
C ARG A 6 16.59 -23.14 -43.34
N VAL A 7 16.68 -22.32 -44.39
CA VAL A 7 16.58 -20.85 -44.29
C VAL A 7 15.17 -20.42 -43.85
N GLY A 8 14.13 -21.08 -44.35
CA GLY A 8 12.75 -20.84 -43.92
C GLY A 8 12.52 -21.18 -42.44
N VAL A 9 13.06 -22.30 -41.96
CA VAL A 9 12.98 -22.69 -40.54
C VAL A 9 13.76 -21.71 -39.65
N PHE A 10 14.93 -21.24 -40.09
CA PHE A 10 15.70 -20.23 -39.36
C PHE A 10 14.94 -18.91 -39.24
N LEU A 11 14.34 -18.42 -40.34
CA LEU A 11 13.51 -17.21 -40.33
C LEU A 11 12.30 -17.34 -39.40
N PHE A 12 11.67 -18.51 -39.37
CA PHE A 12 10.54 -18.78 -38.49
C PHE A 12 10.95 -18.77 -37.01
N PHE A 13 12.08 -19.39 -36.65
CA PHE A 13 12.62 -19.33 -35.29
C PHE A 13 13.00 -17.91 -34.88
N LEU A 14 13.59 -17.13 -35.79
CA LEU A 14 13.95 -15.74 -35.54
C LEU A 14 12.70 -14.88 -35.28
N LEU A 15 11.62 -15.13 -36.02
CA LEU A 15 10.33 -14.46 -35.83
C LEU A 15 9.69 -14.83 -34.49
N ILE A 16 9.70 -16.11 -34.11
CA ILE A 16 9.25 -16.55 -32.78
C ILE A 16 10.06 -15.87 -31.67
N LEU A 17 11.39 -15.80 -31.82
CA LEU A 17 12.27 -15.18 -30.84
C LEU A 17 12.02 -13.67 -30.72
N ALA A 18 11.74 -12.99 -31.83
CA ALA A 18 11.36 -11.58 -31.85
C ALA A 18 10.00 -11.34 -31.16
N VAL A 19 9.01 -12.20 -31.40
CA VAL A 19 7.70 -12.10 -30.73
C VAL A 19 7.82 -12.38 -29.23
N LEU A 20 8.59 -13.40 -28.82
CA LEU A 20 8.82 -13.70 -27.41
C LEU A 20 9.55 -12.56 -26.69
N THR A 21 10.60 -12.01 -27.28
CA THR A 21 11.33 -10.88 -26.69
C THR A 21 10.46 -9.63 -26.61
N PHE A 22 9.63 -9.36 -27.63
CA PHE A 22 8.68 -8.25 -27.60
C PHE A 22 7.57 -8.44 -26.55
N SER A 23 7.00 -9.64 -26.44
CA SER A 23 5.98 -9.94 -25.43
C SER A 23 6.55 -9.90 -24.01
N LEU A 24 7.74 -10.44 -23.78
CA LEU A 24 8.42 -10.36 -22.48
C LEU A 24 8.82 -8.92 -22.14
N SER A 25 9.30 -8.15 -23.12
CA SER A 25 9.61 -6.72 -22.97
C SER A 25 8.38 -5.88 -22.60
N LYS A 26 7.24 -6.11 -23.28
CA LYS A 26 5.99 -5.43 -22.94
C LYS A 26 5.47 -5.83 -21.57
N SER A 27 5.58 -7.11 -21.22
CA SER A 27 5.19 -7.59 -19.90
C SER A 27 6.02 -6.92 -18.80
N TRP A 28 7.34 -6.84 -18.97
CA TRP A 28 8.23 -6.15 -18.03
C TRP A 28 7.93 -4.66 -17.92
N ARG A 29 7.62 -4.00 -19.05
CA ARG A 29 7.24 -2.58 -19.02
C ARG A 29 5.92 -2.35 -18.28
N LEU A 30 4.97 -3.27 -18.37
CA LEU A 30 3.74 -3.22 -17.57
C LEU A 30 4.02 -3.42 -16.07
N TYR A 31 5.02 -4.25 -15.72
CA TYR A 31 5.46 -4.46 -14.34
C TYR A 31 6.23 -3.24 -13.77
N ASP A 32 7.03 -2.53 -14.57
CA ASP A 32 7.80 -1.35 -14.13
C ASP A 32 6.95 -0.08 -14.03
N ASP A 33 5.95 0.08 -14.91
CA ASP A 33 5.12 1.29 -14.95
C ASP A 33 4.08 1.30 -13.80
N GLY A 34 3.63 0.14 -13.30
CA GLY A 34 2.59 0.08 -12.27
C GLY A 34 1.31 0.81 -12.68
N TYR A 35 0.29 0.77 -11.84
CA TYR A 35 -0.97 1.45 -12.15
C TYR A 35 -0.99 2.88 -11.62
N GLU A 36 -1.47 3.80 -12.46
CA GLU A 36 -1.42 5.24 -12.25
C GLU A 36 -2.78 5.79 -11.81
N VAL A 37 -2.85 6.43 -10.63
CA VAL A 37 -3.99 7.29 -10.26
C VAL A 37 -3.62 8.73 -10.59
N THR A 38 -4.16 9.25 -11.70
CA THR A 38 -3.92 10.63 -12.12
C THR A 38 -4.58 11.60 -11.15
N VAL A 39 -3.80 12.54 -10.61
CA VAL A 39 -4.33 13.62 -9.78
C VAL A 39 -4.97 14.67 -10.68
N GLU A 40 -6.29 14.62 -10.88
CA GLU A 40 -6.98 15.71 -11.58
C GLU A 40 -6.84 17.00 -10.76
N THR A 41 -6.13 17.99 -11.31
CA THR A 41 -5.99 19.31 -10.71
C THR A 41 -7.34 20.02 -10.80
N PRO A 42 -7.95 20.49 -9.69
CA PRO A 42 -9.30 21.03 -9.74
C PRO A 42 -9.29 22.37 -10.48
N GLU A 43 -9.81 22.38 -11.71
CA GLU A 43 -10.21 23.63 -12.36
C GLU A 43 -11.36 24.25 -11.56
N SER A 44 -11.23 25.54 -11.31
CA SER A 44 -12.11 26.37 -10.48
C SER A 44 -13.53 26.49 -11.07
N LYS A 45 -14.38 25.49 -10.89
CA LYS A 45 -15.84 25.62 -10.84
C LYS A 45 -16.38 24.56 -9.87
N GLU A 46 -16.80 25.01 -8.69
CA GLU A 46 -17.65 24.24 -7.80
C GLU A 46 -18.87 23.73 -8.58
N LYS A 47 -18.82 22.47 -8.99
CA LYS A 47 -20.02 21.64 -9.11
C LYS A 47 -20.08 20.82 -7.85
N ASP A 48 -21.25 20.83 -7.24
CA ASP A 48 -21.64 19.99 -6.12
C ASP A 48 -21.47 18.52 -6.53
N ASN A 49 -20.25 17.99 -6.32
CA ASN A 49 -19.85 16.63 -6.62
C ASN A 49 -20.17 15.74 -5.43
N THR A 50 -21.38 15.83 -4.90
CA THR A 50 -21.91 14.75 -4.08
C THR A 50 -22.14 13.59 -5.05
N PRO A 51 -21.34 12.50 -5.03
CA PRO A 51 -21.53 11.43 -5.99
C PRO A 51 -22.89 10.78 -5.70
N GLU A 52 -23.86 10.98 -6.61
CA GLU A 52 -25.04 10.13 -6.64
C GLU A 52 -24.55 8.69 -6.84
N PRO A 53 -24.98 7.73 -6.00
CA PRO A 53 -24.54 6.35 -6.13
C PRO A 53 -25.01 5.83 -7.49
N SER A 54 -24.08 5.63 -8.42
CA SER A 54 -24.38 4.97 -9.70
C SER A 54 -24.85 3.55 -9.41
N ASP A 55 -25.94 3.12 -10.05
CA ASP A 55 -26.57 1.80 -9.89
C ASP A 55 -25.62 0.61 -10.12
N SER A 56 -24.43 0.83 -10.70
CA SER A 56 -23.32 -0.10 -10.70
C SER A 56 -22.44 0.11 -9.46
N LEU A 57 -22.95 -0.20 -8.28
CA LEU A 57 -22.07 -0.59 -7.18
C LEU A 57 -21.41 -1.89 -7.66
N ASP A 58 -20.20 -1.79 -8.22
CA ASP A 58 -19.47 -2.89 -8.83
C ASP A 58 -19.01 -3.87 -7.74
N LEU A 59 -19.99 -4.57 -7.17
CA LEU A 59 -19.84 -5.61 -6.15
C LEU A 59 -19.31 -6.91 -6.76
N GLU A 60 -19.26 -7.00 -8.10
CA GLU A 60 -18.88 -8.21 -8.83
C GLU A 60 -17.39 -8.56 -8.68
N ASP A 61 -16.54 -7.62 -8.26
CA ASP A 61 -15.11 -7.89 -8.07
C ASP A 61 -14.78 -8.70 -6.80
N GLY A 62 -15.77 -9.13 -6.02
CA GLY A 62 -15.64 -10.21 -5.02
C GLY A 62 -14.67 -9.97 -3.85
N ASN A 63 -13.98 -8.83 -3.81
CA ASN A 63 -12.94 -8.53 -2.82
C ASN A 63 -13.46 -7.81 -1.57
N GLY A 64 -14.75 -7.43 -1.57
CA GLY A 64 -15.41 -6.90 -0.38
C GLY A 64 -15.54 -7.96 0.72
N LYS A 65 -15.30 -7.57 1.96
CA LYS A 65 -15.38 -8.44 3.13
C LYS A 65 -16.31 -7.87 4.19
N ILE A 66 -17.08 -8.74 4.82
CA ILE A 66 -17.92 -8.39 5.97
C ILE A 66 -17.10 -8.61 7.24
N TYR A 67 -16.91 -7.53 8.00
CA TYR A 67 -16.26 -7.55 9.30
C TYR A 67 -17.27 -7.34 10.42
N TRP A 68 -17.04 -8.03 11.54
CA TRP A 68 -17.86 -7.98 12.75
C TRP A 68 -19.37 -8.16 12.51
N LYS A 69 -19.75 -8.86 11.43
CA LYS A 69 -21.14 -9.11 10.99
C LYS A 69 -21.98 -7.85 10.75
N GLN A 70 -21.35 -6.68 10.66
CA GLN A 70 -22.05 -5.40 10.59
C GLN A 70 -21.48 -4.46 9.54
N TYR A 71 -20.19 -4.55 9.23
CA TYR A 71 -19.54 -3.60 8.34
C TYR A 71 -19.07 -4.33 7.09
N PHE A 72 -19.64 -3.98 5.94
CA PHE A 72 -19.13 -4.43 4.66
C PHE A 72 -18.11 -3.40 4.17
N ILE A 73 -16.86 -3.83 4.07
CA ILE A 73 -15.76 -3.01 3.58
C ILE A 73 -15.37 -3.54 2.23
N TYR A 74 -15.37 -2.66 1.22
CA TYR A 74 -14.98 -3.05 -0.12
C TYR A 74 -14.04 -2.01 -0.76
N PRO A 75 -13.02 -2.50 -1.49
CA PRO A 75 -12.16 -1.64 -2.29
C PRO A 75 -12.88 -1.19 -3.55
N HIS A 76 -12.63 0.06 -3.95
CA HIS A 76 -13.12 0.63 -5.21
C HIS A 76 -11.96 0.88 -6.17
N GLY A 77 -12.14 0.53 -7.44
CA GLY A 77 -11.12 0.68 -8.47
C GLY A 77 -9.92 -0.21 -8.18
N LEU A 78 -10.15 -1.52 -8.11
CA LEU A 78 -9.12 -2.51 -7.82
C LEU A 78 -8.00 -2.47 -8.87
N VAL A 79 -6.79 -2.67 -8.38
CA VAL A 79 -5.57 -2.74 -9.18
C VAL A 79 -5.00 -4.14 -9.04
N THR A 80 -4.66 -4.76 -10.17
CA THR A 80 -4.09 -6.11 -10.23
C THR A 80 -2.60 -6.10 -9.92
N GLU A 81 -2.25 -5.70 -8.71
CA GLU A 81 -0.90 -5.80 -8.17
C GLU A 81 -0.86 -6.87 -7.07
N SER A 82 0.23 -7.62 -7.01
CA SER A 82 0.45 -8.66 -6.00
C SER A 82 1.40 -8.15 -4.93
N GLY A 83 0.96 -8.13 -3.69
CA GLY A 83 1.78 -7.66 -2.57
C GLY A 83 0.90 -7.13 -1.45
N GLY A 84 1.49 -6.98 -0.26
CA GLY A 84 0.77 -6.49 0.92
C GLY A 84 1.62 -6.62 2.18
N PHE A 85 1.24 -5.85 3.20
CA PHE A 85 1.76 -5.95 4.56
C PHE A 85 0.89 -6.85 5.45
N GLY A 86 -0.31 -7.20 5.00
CA GLY A 86 -1.27 -7.97 5.75
C GLY A 86 -1.07 -9.49 5.69
N PRO A 87 -2.06 -10.25 6.22
CA PRO A 87 -2.10 -11.70 6.07
C PRO A 87 -2.17 -12.11 4.59
N ASP A 88 -1.71 -13.33 4.28
CA ASP A 88 -1.60 -13.79 2.89
C ASP A 88 -2.99 -13.84 2.20
N GLY A 89 -3.04 -13.46 0.92
CA GLY A 89 -4.25 -13.52 0.11
C GLY A 89 -5.13 -12.25 0.12
N ILE A 90 -4.58 -11.09 0.50
CA ILE A 90 -5.23 -9.81 0.25
C ILE A 90 -4.69 -9.28 -1.08
N LEU A 91 -5.57 -9.15 -2.08
CA LEU A 91 -5.34 -8.40 -3.31
C LEU A 91 -5.90 -7.00 -3.04
N SER A 92 -5.01 -6.07 -2.72
CA SER A 92 -5.41 -4.94 -1.86
C SER A 92 -5.24 -3.56 -2.48
N HIS A 93 -4.81 -3.48 -3.72
CA HIS A 93 -4.53 -2.22 -4.35
C HIS A 93 -5.84 -1.61 -4.85
N ALA A 94 -6.15 -0.38 -4.45
CA ALA A 94 -7.44 0.25 -4.76
C ALA A 94 -7.32 1.77 -4.85
N ARG A 95 -8.28 2.42 -5.51
CA ARG A 95 -8.40 3.89 -5.58
C ARG A 95 -9.11 4.51 -4.38
N ASN A 96 -9.87 3.70 -3.66
CA ASN A 96 -10.48 4.07 -2.40
C ASN A 96 -10.99 2.85 -1.65
N LEU A 97 -11.45 3.08 -0.42
CA LEU A 97 -12.20 2.11 0.37
C LEU A 97 -13.55 2.71 0.73
N TYR A 98 -14.56 1.84 0.77
CA TYR A 98 -15.90 2.19 1.21
C TYR A 98 -16.30 1.28 2.37
N SER A 99 -17.04 1.86 3.32
CA SER A 99 -17.67 1.15 4.42
C SER A 99 -19.19 1.28 4.30
N ILE A 100 -19.88 0.16 4.40
CA ILE A 100 -21.33 0.10 4.49
C ILE A 100 -21.71 -0.52 5.83
N ASN A 101 -22.47 0.22 6.64
CA ASN A 101 -23.09 -0.35 7.84
C ASN A 101 -24.33 -1.13 7.43
N LEU A 102 -24.30 -2.45 7.63
CA LEU A 102 -25.36 -3.38 7.23
C LEU A 102 -26.63 -3.25 8.08
N LYS A 103 -26.58 -2.55 9.21
CA LYS A 103 -27.77 -2.31 10.05
C LYS A 103 -28.67 -1.21 9.50
N ASP A 104 -28.09 -0.12 9.01
CA ASP A 104 -28.81 1.07 8.56
C ASP A 104 -28.62 1.37 7.06
N GLY A 105 -27.75 0.64 6.37
CA GLY A 105 -27.42 0.83 4.97
C GLY A 105 -26.55 2.04 4.69
N LYS A 106 -26.01 2.72 5.71
CA LYS A 106 -25.23 3.95 5.53
C LYS A 106 -23.90 3.64 4.86
N ILE A 107 -23.65 4.31 3.74
CA ILE A 107 -22.42 4.22 2.96
C ILE A 107 -21.47 5.36 3.34
N GLN A 108 -20.19 5.05 3.51
CA GLN A 108 -19.13 6.01 3.78
C GLN A 108 -17.94 5.75 2.84
N LYS A 109 -17.55 6.75 2.06
CA LYS A 109 -16.25 6.80 1.38
C LYS A 109 -15.19 7.17 2.42
N LEU A 110 -14.14 6.37 2.57
CA LEU A 110 -13.16 6.55 3.65
C LEU A 110 -12.26 7.76 3.42
N PHE A 111 -11.85 8.00 2.17
CA PHE A 111 -11.05 9.16 1.79
C PHE A 111 -11.89 10.12 0.92
N PRO A 112 -11.88 11.44 1.19
CA PRO A 112 -12.65 12.40 0.41
C PRO A 112 -12.14 12.52 -1.04
N HIS A 113 -10.84 12.35 -1.24
CA HIS A 113 -10.19 12.33 -2.55
C HIS A 113 -9.79 10.91 -2.91
N ASP A 114 -9.46 10.69 -4.19
CA ASP A 114 -8.91 9.42 -4.62
C ASP A 114 -7.48 9.26 -4.12
N VAL A 115 -7.18 8.07 -3.64
CA VAL A 115 -5.92 7.73 -2.98
C VAL A 115 -5.44 6.41 -3.56
N TYR A 116 -4.14 6.15 -3.51
CA TYR A 116 -3.65 4.82 -3.87
C TYR A 116 -3.55 3.96 -2.60
N ILE A 117 -4.56 3.13 -2.36
CA ILE A 117 -4.55 2.14 -1.29
C ILE A 117 -3.55 1.06 -1.69
N TRP A 118 -2.58 0.83 -0.84
CA TRP A 118 -1.60 -0.23 -0.99
C TRP A 118 -2.07 -1.53 -0.36
N ASP A 119 -2.57 -1.44 0.87
CA ASP A 119 -3.08 -2.60 1.60
C ASP A 119 -4.06 -2.20 2.70
N PHE A 120 -4.97 -3.09 3.06
CA PHE A 120 -5.87 -2.91 4.20
C PHE A 120 -6.28 -4.24 4.83
N PHE A 121 -6.33 -4.27 6.15
CA PHE A 121 -6.75 -5.47 6.90
C PHE A 121 -7.21 -5.14 8.31
N VAL A 122 -7.95 -6.07 8.90
CA VAL A 122 -8.33 -6.00 10.32
C VAL A 122 -7.08 -6.15 11.18
N GLY A 123 -6.92 -5.24 12.14
CA GLY A 123 -5.74 -5.20 13.00
C GLY A 123 -5.66 -6.33 14.04
N ASP A 124 -6.67 -7.18 14.14
CA ASP A 124 -6.65 -8.44 14.87
C ASP A 124 -6.41 -9.61 13.90
N PHE A 125 -5.15 -10.07 13.78
CA PHE A 125 -4.84 -11.28 13.01
C PHE A 125 -3.59 -12.00 13.51
N VAL A 126 -3.51 -13.28 13.15
CA VAL A 126 -2.36 -14.15 13.39
C VAL A 126 -1.86 -14.66 12.05
N LYS A 127 -0.59 -14.42 11.75
CA LYS A 127 0.11 -14.92 10.58
C LYS A 127 1.12 -15.98 11.02
N LYS A 128 1.09 -17.15 10.38
CA LYS A 128 2.08 -18.20 10.61
C LYS A 128 3.26 -17.97 9.68
N THR A 129 4.42 -17.66 10.24
CA THR A 129 5.63 -17.40 9.46
C THR A 129 6.51 -18.64 9.54
N VAL A 130 6.56 -19.40 8.44
CA VAL A 130 7.43 -20.59 8.35
C VAL A 130 8.86 -20.10 8.19
N SER A 131 9.62 -20.10 9.28
CA SER A 131 11.06 -19.86 9.21
C SER A 131 11.77 -21.12 8.73
N ASN A 132 12.75 -21.00 7.84
CA ASN A 132 13.58 -22.12 7.36
C ASN A 132 14.57 -22.66 8.41
N THR A 133 14.40 -22.31 9.68
CA THR A 133 15.17 -22.80 10.81
C THR A 133 14.38 -23.88 11.54
N ILE A 134 15.06 -24.93 12.01
CA ILE A 134 14.49 -26.13 12.65
C ILE A 134 13.72 -25.83 13.96
N ASP A 135 13.79 -24.59 14.45
CA ASP A 135 13.05 -24.13 15.62
C ASP A 135 11.61 -23.71 15.26
N ASP A 136 10.69 -24.03 16.16
CA ASP A 136 9.23 -23.91 16.07
C ASP A 136 8.67 -22.78 15.18
N PRO A 137 7.54 -23.03 14.47
CA PRO A 137 6.88 -21.99 13.69
C PRO A 137 6.60 -20.76 14.55
N ARG A 138 7.12 -19.60 14.13
CA ARG A 138 6.84 -18.33 14.79
C ARG A 138 5.51 -17.78 14.32
N GLU A 139 4.66 -17.42 15.26
CA GLU A 139 3.40 -16.74 14.99
C GLU A 139 3.63 -15.22 15.10
N ASP A 140 3.32 -14.51 14.04
CA ASP A 140 3.28 -13.07 13.98
C ASP A 140 1.84 -12.62 14.29
N VAL A 141 1.66 -11.98 15.45
CA VAL A 141 0.37 -11.55 15.97
C VAL A 141 0.29 -10.04 15.95
N LEU A 142 -0.84 -9.51 15.47
CA LEU A 142 -1.23 -8.13 15.67
C LEU A 142 -2.60 -8.12 16.34
N SER A 143 -2.75 -7.28 17.36
CA SER A 143 -4.02 -7.11 18.06
C SER A 143 -4.33 -5.63 18.24
N LEU A 144 -5.28 -5.15 17.46
CA LEU A 144 -5.81 -3.79 17.46
C LEU A 144 -7.33 -3.92 17.45
N ASP A 145 -7.92 -3.79 18.64
CA ASP A 145 -9.32 -4.11 18.89
C ASP A 145 -10.23 -3.35 17.92
N LYS A 146 -10.93 -4.11 17.06
CA LYS A 146 -11.96 -3.59 16.12
C LYS A 146 -11.51 -2.46 15.17
N LYS A 147 -10.24 -2.38 14.82
CA LYS A 147 -9.75 -1.37 13.86
C LYS A 147 -9.30 -2.01 12.55
N ILE A 148 -9.39 -1.24 11.48
CA ILE A 148 -8.84 -1.59 10.17
C ILE A 148 -7.59 -0.73 9.96
N ILE A 149 -6.47 -1.38 9.68
CA ILE A 149 -5.25 -0.70 9.25
C ILE A 149 -5.32 -0.52 7.75
N ILE A 150 -4.98 0.68 7.29
CA ILE A 150 -4.98 1.03 5.88
C ILE A 150 -3.62 1.67 5.56
N PHE A 151 -2.93 1.12 4.57
CA PHE A 151 -1.74 1.68 3.98
C PHE A 151 -2.15 2.40 2.70
N ALA A 152 -1.93 3.70 2.63
CA ALA A 152 -2.37 4.50 1.50
C ALA A 152 -1.34 5.57 1.14
N VAL A 153 -1.29 5.90 -0.14
CA VAL A 153 -0.61 7.06 -0.69
C VAL A 153 -1.67 8.11 -0.97
N THR A 154 -1.50 9.28 -0.35
CA THR A 154 -2.46 10.40 -0.49
C THR A 154 -1.83 11.65 -1.11
N GLU A 155 -0.50 11.68 -1.22
CA GLU A 155 0.25 12.79 -1.79
C GLU A 155 1.25 12.24 -2.81
N ASP A 156 1.33 12.91 -3.95
CA ASP A 156 2.35 12.67 -4.96
C ASP A 156 3.68 13.21 -4.41
N SER A 157 4.49 12.29 -3.91
CA SER A 157 5.74 12.60 -3.21
C SER A 157 6.90 12.81 -4.16
N ASN A 158 6.78 12.29 -5.38
CA ASN A 158 7.81 12.36 -6.41
C ASN A 158 7.54 13.49 -7.45
N LEU A 159 6.36 14.10 -7.39
CA LEU A 159 5.85 15.20 -8.23
C LEU A 159 5.69 14.83 -9.72
N ASP A 160 5.32 13.59 -10.03
CA ASP A 160 5.06 13.10 -11.40
C ASP A 160 3.59 13.26 -11.85
N GLY A 161 2.70 13.70 -10.96
CA GLY A 161 1.27 13.90 -11.20
C GLY A 161 0.41 12.66 -10.96
N VAL A 162 1.00 11.58 -10.46
CA VAL A 162 0.37 10.26 -10.34
C VAL A 162 0.62 9.68 -8.95
N LEU A 163 -0.43 9.17 -8.29
CA LEU A 163 -0.24 8.37 -7.08
C LEU A 163 0.00 6.91 -7.43
N ASN A 164 1.12 6.36 -6.98
CA ASN A 164 1.47 4.96 -7.22
C ASN A 164 2.35 4.37 -6.10
N TYR A 165 2.87 3.17 -6.33
CA TYR A 165 3.70 2.43 -5.38
C TYR A 165 5.06 3.07 -5.08
N LYS A 166 5.54 3.99 -5.92
CA LYS A 166 6.82 4.70 -5.75
C LYS A 166 6.70 5.81 -4.72
N ASP A 167 5.47 6.22 -4.39
CA ASP A 167 5.23 7.28 -3.43
C ASP A 167 5.35 6.85 -1.96
N HIS A 168 5.56 7.87 -1.13
CA HIS A 168 5.55 7.76 0.32
C HIS A 168 4.20 7.26 0.83
N LYS A 169 4.22 6.10 1.50
CA LYS A 169 3.05 5.48 2.11
C LYS A 169 2.81 6.08 3.49
N LEU A 170 1.54 6.34 3.77
CA LEU A 170 1.03 6.71 5.08
C LEU A 170 0.23 5.53 5.66
N VAL A 171 0.03 5.56 6.98
CA VAL A 171 -0.74 4.55 7.71
C VAL A 171 -1.92 5.22 8.37
N TYR A 172 -3.10 4.65 8.17
CA TYR A 172 -4.35 5.09 8.75
C TYR A 172 -4.99 3.98 9.57
N LEU A 173 -5.71 4.37 10.61
CA LEU A 173 -6.60 3.51 11.36
C LEU A 173 -8.04 3.95 11.12
N PHE A 174 -8.85 3.04 10.62
CA PHE A 174 -10.28 3.24 10.50
C PHE A 174 -11.02 2.51 11.62
N ASP A 175 -11.88 3.25 12.29
CA ASP A 175 -12.78 2.75 13.33
C ASP A 175 -14.22 2.78 12.80
N PRO A 176 -14.81 1.61 12.50
CA PRO A 176 -16.13 1.52 11.89
C PRO A 176 -17.27 1.91 12.84
N GLU A 177 -17.06 1.84 14.15
CA GLU A 177 -18.07 2.19 15.16
C GLU A 177 -18.23 3.72 15.24
N THR A 178 -17.11 4.43 15.22
CA THR A 178 -17.10 5.91 15.21
C THR A 178 -17.13 6.52 13.81
N SER A 179 -17.01 5.69 12.76
CA SER A 179 -16.81 6.14 11.37
C SER A 179 -15.58 7.05 11.21
N GLY A 180 -14.61 6.97 12.12
CA GLY A 180 -13.44 7.83 12.18
C GLY A 180 -12.25 7.25 11.43
N LEU A 181 -11.61 8.06 10.58
CA LEU A 181 -10.33 7.73 9.94
C LEU A 181 -9.24 8.61 10.55
N GLN A 182 -8.21 7.98 11.11
CA GLN A 182 -7.11 8.66 11.78
C GLN A 182 -5.77 8.38 11.11
N THR A 183 -4.96 9.42 10.91
CA THR A 183 -3.55 9.25 10.52
C THR A 183 -2.70 8.85 11.73
N VAL A 184 -1.83 7.85 11.52
CA VAL A 184 -0.97 7.29 12.58
C VAL A 184 0.39 7.99 12.60
N LEU A 185 0.92 8.32 11.43
CA LEU A 185 2.32 8.74 11.30
C LEU A 185 2.54 10.18 11.76
N PRO A 186 3.69 10.48 12.40
CA PRO A 186 4.09 11.85 12.66
C PRO A 186 4.38 12.61 11.35
N LEU A 187 4.20 13.94 11.38
CA LEU A 187 4.46 14.79 10.23
C LEU A 187 5.92 14.68 9.76
N GLY A 188 6.12 14.61 8.45
CA GLY A 188 7.46 14.53 7.85
C GLY A 188 8.08 13.13 7.85
N PHE A 189 7.30 12.08 8.11
CA PHE A 189 7.73 10.70 8.01
C PHE A 189 6.84 9.90 7.04
N HIS A 190 7.40 8.82 6.51
CA HIS A 190 6.68 7.84 5.70
C HIS A 190 6.91 6.42 6.23
N PHE A 191 5.95 5.55 5.96
CA PHE A 191 6.00 4.16 6.35
C PHE A 191 7.02 3.37 5.54
N ARG A 192 7.77 2.49 6.22
CA ARG A 192 8.69 1.53 5.59
C ARG A 192 8.36 0.08 5.93
N LYS A 193 8.10 -0.22 7.20
CA LYS A 193 7.85 -1.61 7.62
C LYS A 193 6.94 -1.67 8.84
N LEU A 194 6.06 -2.67 8.86
CA LEU A 194 5.24 -3.03 10.01
C LEU A 194 5.99 -4.09 10.82
N ILE A 195 6.05 -3.91 12.14
CA ILE A 195 6.60 -4.89 13.07
C ILE A 195 5.43 -5.61 13.75
N TYR A 196 5.41 -6.93 13.64
CA TYR A 196 4.42 -7.78 14.32
C TYR A 196 4.83 -8.07 15.77
N ASN A 197 3.91 -8.63 16.55
CA ASN A 197 4.10 -9.00 17.96
C ASN A 197 4.32 -7.79 18.89
N SER A 198 3.64 -6.68 18.60
CA SER A 198 3.55 -5.52 19.49
C SER A 198 2.61 -5.78 20.67
N ALA A 199 2.64 -4.90 21.67
CA ALA A 199 1.67 -4.92 22.75
C ALA A 199 0.24 -4.78 22.21
N ARG A 200 -0.76 -5.29 22.95
CA ARG A 200 -2.17 -5.15 22.57
C ARG A 200 -2.53 -3.68 22.39
N ASN A 201 -3.19 -3.34 21.29
CA ASN A 201 -3.53 -1.99 20.85
C ASN A 201 -2.34 -1.09 20.51
N HIS A 202 -1.13 -1.65 20.42
CA HIS A 202 0.05 -0.93 19.92
C HIS A 202 0.35 -1.32 18.47
N LEU A 203 0.72 -0.32 17.69
CA LEU A 203 1.15 -0.46 16.32
C LEU A 203 2.61 0.02 16.20
N THR A 204 3.53 -0.92 16.08
CA THR A 204 4.96 -0.62 15.98
C THR A 204 5.40 -0.60 14.52
N LEU A 205 5.96 0.52 14.08
CA LEU A 205 6.31 0.82 12.69
C LEU A 205 7.77 1.22 12.57
N ILE A 206 8.40 0.89 11.44
CA ILE A 206 9.65 1.51 10.99
C ILE A 206 9.29 2.62 10.00
N LEU A 207 9.79 3.82 10.29
CA LEU A 207 9.55 5.03 9.53
C LEU A 207 10.85 5.51 8.87
N GLY A 208 10.73 6.06 7.66
CA GLY A 208 11.76 6.88 7.05
C GLY A 208 11.42 8.35 7.20
N LYS A 209 12.42 9.20 7.45
CA LYS A 209 12.22 10.66 7.41
C LYS A 209 12.05 11.10 5.96
N ASN A 210 11.05 11.92 5.67
CA ASN A 210 10.86 12.51 4.36
C ASN A 210 12.05 13.43 4.04
N PRO A 211 12.57 13.41 2.80
CA PRO A 211 13.54 14.41 2.39
C PRO A 211 12.92 15.80 2.51
N ASP A 212 13.72 16.79 2.93
CA ASP A 212 13.27 18.17 2.94
C ASP A 212 12.81 18.54 1.54
N LYS A 213 11.58 19.09 1.41
CA LYS A 213 11.00 19.48 0.12
C LYS A 213 11.99 20.43 -0.59
N GLN A 214 12.72 19.93 -1.58
CA GLN A 214 13.64 20.76 -2.35
C GLN A 214 12.82 21.54 -3.38
N ILE A 215 12.33 22.69 -2.96
CA ILE A 215 11.42 23.54 -3.76
C ILE A 215 12.04 24.01 -5.10
N ASN A 216 13.35 23.85 -5.35
CA ASN A 216 14.01 24.52 -6.48
C ASN A 216 15.15 23.78 -7.22
N LYS A 217 15.22 22.44 -7.24
CA LYS A 217 16.28 21.75 -8.01
C LYS A 217 15.74 20.68 -8.95
N ARG A 218 15.73 21.00 -10.26
CA ARG A 218 15.56 20.08 -11.41
C ARG A 218 16.67 19.02 -11.55
N ARG A 219 17.42 18.72 -10.49
CA ARG A 219 18.44 17.66 -10.50
C ARG A 219 18.06 16.65 -9.43
N LYS A 220 17.79 15.41 -9.86
CA LYS A 220 17.75 14.24 -8.98
C LYS A 220 19.11 14.17 -8.28
N LEU A 221 19.19 14.72 -7.06
CA LEU A 221 20.31 14.38 -6.18
C LEU A 221 20.18 12.90 -5.82
N PRO A 222 21.31 12.19 -5.60
CA PRO A 222 21.26 10.85 -5.05
C PRO A 222 20.42 10.86 -3.78
N GLU A 223 19.50 9.90 -3.66
CA GLU A 223 18.65 9.77 -2.46
C GLU A 223 19.55 9.75 -1.23
N PRO A 224 19.37 10.67 -0.27
CA PRO A 224 20.10 10.59 0.98
C PRO A 224 19.75 9.27 1.68
N GLU A 225 20.74 8.65 2.32
CA GLU A 225 20.50 7.47 3.16
C GLU A 225 19.34 7.77 4.12
N THR A 226 18.25 7.02 3.94
CA THR A 226 17.01 7.29 4.66
C THR A 226 17.19 6.84 6.09
N LYS A 227 17.42 7.79 7.00
CA LYS A 227 17.50 7.49 8.44
C LYS A 227 16.20 6.83 8.88
N LEU A 228 16.32 5.61 9.40
CA LEU A 228 15.19 4.83 9.85
C LEU A 228 14.92 5.10 11.33
N HIS A 229 13.64 5.11 11.71
CA HIS A 229 13.18 5.33 13.08
C HIS A 229 12.16 4.27 13.48
N ILE A 230 12.18 3.82 14.74
CA ILE A 230 11.07 3.01 15.29
C ILE A 230 10.03 3.95 15.86
N PHE A 231 8.78 3.75 15.51
CA PHE A 231 7.63 4.48 16.02
C PHE A 231 6.66 3.51 16.63
N ASP A 232 6.34 3.70 17.91
CA ASP A 232 5.31 2.92 18.59
C ASP A 232 4.07 3.79 18.80
N TYR A 233 2.93 3.31 18.34
CA TYR A 233 1.67 4.04 18.39
C TYR A 233 0.62 3.28 19.19
N ASP A 234 0.11 3.87 20.26
CA ASP A 234 -1.00 3.37 21.06
C ASP A 234 -2.32 3.83 20.42
N ALA A 235 -3.06 2.88 19.84
CA ALA A 235 -4.33 3.10 19.18
C ALA A 235 -5.51 3.34 20.14
N ALA A 236 -5.36 3.02 21.42
CA ALA A 236 -6.37 3.33 22.44
C ALA A 236 -6.28 4.78 22.90
N SER A 237 -5.06 5.29 23.10
CA SER A 237 -4.84 6.69 23.52
C SER A 237 -4.59 7.66 22.37
N ALA A 238 -4.47 7.17 21.14
CA ALA A 238 -4.16 7.95 19.95
C ALA A 238 -2.83 8.71 20.04
N LYS A 239 -1.84 8.14 20.74
CA LYS A 239 -0.52 8.75 20.98
C LYS A 239 0.58 7.87 20.43
N GLY A 240 1.62 8.50 19.91
CA GLY A 240 2.81 7.80 19.42
C GLY A 240 4.09 8.31 20.03
N VAL A 241 5.07 7.42 20.15
CA VAL A 241 6.42 7.69 20.62
C VAL A 241 7.40 7.36 19.51
N LEU A 242 8.08 8.38 19.01
CA LEU A 242 9.15 8.20 18.03
C LEU A 242 10.48 8.00 18.76
N SER A 243 11.12 6.87 18.51
CA SER A 243 12.45 6.57 19.02
C SER A 243 13.54 7.25 18.17
N GLY A 244 14.79 7.21 18.68
CA GLY A 244 15.96 7.68 17.94
C GLY A 244 16.20 6.93 16.62
N SER A 245 17.19 7.39 15.85
CA SER A 245 17.61 6.73 14.61
C SER A 245 18.05 5.29 14.89
N LEU A 246 17.66 4.30 14.08
CA LEU A 246 18.12 2.91 14.26
C LEU A 246 19.66 2.82 14.22
N GLU A 247 20.30 3.65 13.39
CA GLU A 247 21.76 3.70 13.25
C GLU A 247 22.44 4.17 14.54
N SER A 248 21.75 4.95 15.38
CA SER A 248 22.27 5.37 16.69
C SER A 248 22.09 4.32 17.78
N MET A 249 21.25 3.30 17.54
CA MET A 249 20.97 2.22 18.49
C MET A 249 21.88 1.01 18.28
N VAL A 250 22.46 0.86 17.09
CA VAL A 250 23.52 -0.12 16.83
C VAL A 250 24.81 0.47 17.39
N ALA A 251 25.21 0.04 18.60
CA ALA A 251 26.49 0.42 19.17
C ALA A 251 27.63 0.19 18.16
N PRO A 252 28.67 1.05 18.10
CA PRO A 252 29.81 0.78 17.25
C PRO A 252 30.40 -0.57 17.68
N ALA A 253 30.35 -1.55 16.78
CA ALA A 253 31.06 -2.79 16.96
C ALA A 253 32.53 -2.41 17.23
N GLU A 254 33.01 -2.73 18.44
CA GLU A 254 34.44 -2.66 18.73
C GLU A 254 35.15 -3.43 17.61
N LYS A 255 35.93 -2.71 16.81
CA LYS A 255 36.83 -3.35 15.86
C LYS A 255 37.82 -4.18 16.67
N PRO A 256 38.05 -5.46 16.31
CA PRO A 256 39.08 -6.27 16.93
C PRO A 256 40.48 -5.66 16.73
#